data_AF-A0A959XSI9-F1
#
_entry.id   AF-A0A959XSI9-F1
#
_cell.length_a   1.000
_cell.length_b   1.000
_cell.length_c   1.000
_cell.angle_alpha   90.00
_cell.angle_beta   90.00
_cell.angle_gamma   90.00
#
_symmetry.space_group_name_H-M   'P 1'
#
loop_
_entity.id
_entity.type
_entity.pdbx_description
1 polymer ?
#
loop_
_entity_poly.entity_id
_entity_poly.type
_entity_poly.pdbx_seq_one_letter_code
_entity_poly.pdbx_strand_id
1 'polypeptide(L)'
;MERHTVLRPFCRALLRTLAVVLLASWAVDGQALDIVLEVFQLQVDSPVNLQFPITDPLTPGGQSSGSINLGDPNNIQNDVEYDPETGQYIMRSSVGGAFDYRPPMSMSLEEYLNYDMERSMENYWLDRVEQDSESAQKSLIPAIKVKGEAFDRIFGGNTIDIKPRGSAEVIFGVNISKTENP
;
A
#
# COMPACT_ATOMS: atom_id res chain seq x y z
N MET A 1 69.91 -7.08 40.09
CA MET A 1 69.45 -7.60 41.39
C MET A 1 68.22 -6.79 41.78
N GLU A 2 67.08 -7.09 41.16
CA GLU A 2 65.85 -6.30 41.31
C GLU A 2 65.10 -6.75 42.56
N ARG A 3 64.91 -5.83 43.53
CA ARG A 3 64.08 -6.10 44.71
C ARG A 3 62.64 -5.73 44.38
N HIS A 4 61.83 -6.73 44.07
CA HIS A 4 60.38 -6.58 44.00
C HIS A 4 59.81 -6.37 45.41
N THR A 5 59.52 -5.12 45.74
CA THR A 5 58.87 -4.75 47.01
C THR A 5 57.39 -5.12 46.95
N VAL A 6 57.01 -6.20 47.66
CA VAL A 6 55.62 -6.66 47.74
C VAL A 6 54.85 -5.78 48.73
N LEU A 7 53.90 -4.99 48.23
CA LEU A 7 53.00 -4.17 49.06
C LEU A 7 52.05 -5.06 49.88
N ARG A 8 51.93 -4.72 51.18
CA ARG A 8 51.09 -5.40 52.19
C ARG A 8 49.61 -5.42 51.78
N PRO A 9 48.82 -6.45 52.16
CA PRO A 9 47.44 -6.66 51.68
C PRO A 9 46.50 -5.49 51.96
N PHE A 10 46.69 -4.81 53.10
CA PHE A 10 45.91 -3.62 53.48
C PHE A 10 46.11 -2.44 52.52
N CYS A 11 47.32 -2.30 51.98
CA CYS A 11 47.66 -1.22 51.04
C CYS A 11 47.10 -1.51 49.63
N ARG A 12 46.95 -2.79 49.25
CA ARG A 12 46.31 -3.21 47.99
C ARG A 12 44.80 -2.95 48.00
N ALA A 13 44.13 -3.17 49.14
CA ALA A 13 42.71 -2.90 49.29
C ALA A 13 42.43 -1.38 49.21
N LEU A 14 43.25 -0.57 49.89
CA LEU A 14 43.10 0.89 49.91
C LEU A 14 43.41 1.53 48.55
N LEU A 15 44.39 1.00 47.80
CA LEU A 15 44.69 1.45 46.44
C LEU A 15 43.57 1.08 45.46
N ARG A 16 42.91 -0.07 45.65
CA ARG A 16 41.77 -0.50 44.81
C ARG A 16 40.52 0.33 45.08
N THR A 17 40.20 0.64 46.34
CA THR A 17 39.05 1.49 46.65
C THR A 17 39.29 2.92 46.19
N LEU A 18 40.51 3.45 46.35
CA LEU A 18 40.86 4.77 45.85
C LEU A 18 40.82 4.82 44.33
N ALA A 19 41.26 3.77 43.63
CA ALA A 19 41.10 3.66 42.17
C ALA A 19 39.64 3.58 41.73
N VAL A 20 38.76 2.89 42.47
CA VAL A 20 37.31 2.84 42.17
C VAL A 20 36.64 4.19 42.41
N VAL A 21 37.05 4.95 43.43
CA VAL A 21 36.52 6.30 43.70
C VAL A 21 37.02 7.30 42.66
N LEU A 22 38.30 7.25 42.29
CA LEU A 22 38.85 8.02 41.16
C LEU A 22 38.16 7.61 39.86
N LEU A 23 37.85 6.31 39.71
CA LEU A 23 37.06 5.77 38.61
C LEU A 23 35.55 6.07 38.70
N ALA A 24 35.05 6.60 39.81
CA ALA A 24 33.69 7.11 39.89
C ALA A 24 33.68 8.62 39.63
N SER A 25 34.75 9.33 40.00
CA SER A 25 34.89 10.76 39.81
C SER A 25 35.08 11.17 38.34
N TRP A 26 35.88 10.45 37.52
CA TRP A 26 35.91 10.67 36.05
C TRP A 26 34.62 10.24 35.34
N ALA A 27 33.78 9.40 35.98
CA ALA A 27 32.46 9.04 35.46
C ALA A 27 31.38 10.08 35.81
N VAL A 28 31.73 11.09 36.63
CA VAL A 28 30.90 12.25 36.99
C VAL A 28 31.45 13.53 36.33
N ASP A 29 32.24 13.41 35.28
CA ASP A 29 32.31 14.48 34.28
C ASP A 29 31.16 14.23 33.31
N GLY A 30 30.12 15.05 33.42
CA GLY A 30 28.93 15.05 32.60
C GLY A 30 29.23 15.30 31.13
N GLN A 31 29.80 14.32 30.46
CA GLN A 31 29.66 14.18 29.02
C GLN A 31 28.27 13.59 28.82
N ALA A 32 27.30 14.48 28.67
CA ALA A 32 26.07 14.16 28.00
C ALA A 32 26.44 13.37 26.74
N LEU A 33 26.02 12.11 26.67
CA LEU A 33 25.96 11.43 25.39
C LEU A 33 24.91 12.22 24.61
N ASP A 34 25.37 13.17 23.81
CA ASP A 34 24.57 13.80 22.77
C ASP A 34 24.19 12.71 21.79
N ILE A 35 23.13 11.97 22.13
CA ILE A 35 22.39 11.16 21.18
C ILE A 35 21.79 12.20 20.23
N VAL A 36 22.51 12.48 19.15
CA VAL A 36 21.97 13.27 18.05
C VAL A 36 20.85 12.42 17.47
N LEU A 37 19.65 12.61 18.01
CA LEU A 37 18.42 12.22 17.34
C LEU A 37 18.40 13.10 16.09
N GLU A 38 18.84 12.56 14.96
CA GLU A 38 18.63 13.16 13.66
C GLU A 38 17.11 13.20 13.46
N VAL A 39 16.49 14.28 13.96
CA VAL A 39 15.10 14.56 13.74
C VAL A 39 15.01 14.77 12.24
N PHE A 40 14.39 13.83 11.53
CA PHE A 40 14.06 14.00 10.12
C PHE A 40 13.11 15.21 10.05
N GLN A 41 13.67 16.40 9.90
CA GLN A 41 12.91 17.63 9.76
C GLN A 41 12.30 17.56 8.36
N LEU A 42 11.07 17.06 8.28
CA LEU A 42 10.25 17.25 7.09
C LEU A 42 10.23 18.75 6.82
N GLN A 43 10.82 19.17 5.70
CA GLN A 43 10.75 20.56 5.29
C GLN A 43 9.26 20.87 5.08
N VAL A 44 8.71 21.71 5.96
CA VAL A 44 7.37 22.24 5.76
C VAL A 44 7.48 23.14 4.54
N ASP A 45 6.93 22.66 3.42
CA ASP A 45 6.85 23.42 2.19
C ASP A 45 6.12 24.74 2.44
N SER A 46 6.42 25.77 1.64
CA SER A 46 5.72 27.06 1.73
C SER A 46 4.20 26.81 1.67
N PRO A 47 3.35 27.60 2.37
CA PRO A 47 1.91 27.40 2.32
C PRO A 47 1.39 27.76 0.92
N VAL A 48 1.46 26.80 0.00
CA VAL A 48 0.91 26.89 -1.35
C VAL A 48 -0.57 26.54 -1.24
N ASN A 49 -1.43 27.50 -1.57
CA ASN A 49 -2.85 27.22 -1.75
C ASN A 49 -3.04 26.55 -3.11
N LEU A 50 -3.20 25.23 -3.11
CA LEU A 50 -3.48 24.47 -4.32
C LEU A 50 -4.93 24.69 -4.75
N GLN A 51 -5.16 24.98 -6.04
CA GLN A 51 -6.51 25.07 -6.60
C GLN A 51 -7.27 23.72 -6.50
N PHE A 52 -6.52 22.62 -6.56
CA PHE A 52 -7.01 21.25 -6.37
C PHE A 52 -6.14 20.55 -5.33
N PRO A 53 -6.43 20.70 -4.03
CA PRO A 53 -5.68 20.03 -2.99
C PRO A 53 -5.97 18.53 -2.99
N ILE A 54 -4.92 17.72 -2.88
CA ILE A 54 -5.00 16.28 -2.67
C ILE A 54 -4.61 16.03 -1.21
N THR A 55 -5.48 15.38 -0.45
CA THR A 55 -5.21 15.09 0.97
C THR A 55 -5.04 13.60 1.17
N ASP A 56 -3.84 13.22 1.63
CA ASP A 56 -3.50 11.83 1.94
C ASP A 56 -4.24 11.36 3.22
N PRO A 57 -5.00 10.26 3.15
CA PRO A 57 -5.71 9.73 4.31
C PRO A 57 -4.76 8.99 5.27
N LEU A 58 -4.95 9.23 6.56
CA LEU A 58 -4.13 8.62 7.61
C LEU A 58 -4.38 7.10 7.79
N THR A 59 -5.51 6.59 7.30
CA THR A 59 -5.95 5.20 7.51
C THR A 59 -5.59 4.29 6.34
N PRO A 60 -5.10 3.06 6.58
CA PRO A 60 -4.97 2.01 5.57
C PRO A 60 -6.15 1.90 4.60
N GLY A 61 -5.87 1.87 3.30
CA GLY A 61 -6.88 1.81 2.25
C GLY A 61 -7.86 2.99 2.18
N GLY A 62 -7.61 4.10 2.89
CA GLY A 62 -8.42 5.30 2.78
C GLY A 62 -8.35 5.89 1.37
N GLN A 63 -9.43 6.53 0.94
CA GLN A 63 -9.43 7.28 -0.32
C GLN A 63 -8.91 8.70 -0.09
N SER A 64 -8.07 9.18 -1.00
CA SER A 64 -7.67 10.59 -1.03
C SER A 64 -8.87 11.49 -1.22
N SER A 65 -9.00 12.51 -0.39
CA SER A 65 -10.03 13.53 -0.56
C SER A 65 -9.55 14.63 -1.51
N GLY A 66 -10.39 14.97 -2.49
CA GLY A 66 -10.08 15.94 -3.54
C GLY A 66 -11.00 15.76 -4.75
N SER A 67 -11.10 16.78 -5.61
CA SER A 67 -11.81 16.65 -6.90
C SER A 67 -11.05 15.80 -7.92
N ILE A 68 -9.74 15.62 -7.69
CA ILE A 68 -8.86 14.77 -8.49
C ILE A 68 -8.25 13.75 -7.53
N ASN A 69 -8.38 12.46 -7.87
CA ASN A 69 -7.72 11.36 -7.18
C ASN A 69 -6.81 10.64 -8.18
N LEU A 70 -5.51 10.57 -7.89
CA LEU A 70 -4.51 9.92 -8.75
C LEU A 70 -4.33 8.43 -8.43
N GLY A 71 -5.02 7.93 -7.39
CA GLY A 71 -4.81 6.59 -6.84
C GLY A 71 -3.51 6.48 -6.06
N ASP A 72 -3.35 5.35 -5.38
CA ASP A 72 -2.10 4.97 -4.74
C ASP A 72 -1.08 4.55 -5.83
N PRO A 73 0.22 4.89 -5.69
CA PRO A 73 1.25 4.43 -6.60
C PRO A 73 1.48 2.92 -6.48
N ASN A 74 1.96 2.30 -7.56
CA ASN A 74 2.11 0.83 -7.68
C ASN A 74 2.99 0.15 -6.61
N ASN A 75 3.84 0.91 -5.91
CA ASN A 75 4.70 0.40 -4.85
C ASN A 75 4.00 0.40 -3.47
N ILE A 76 2.79 0.94 -3.35
CA ILE A 76 1.98 0.86 -2.14
C ILE A 76 1.09 -0.37 -2.23
N GLN A 77 1.12 -1.20 -1.19
CA GLN A 77 0.29 -2.40 -1.06
C GLN A 77 -0.56 -2.28 0.19
N ASN A 78 -1.85 -2.57 0.03
CA ASN A 78 -2.84 -2.54 1.11
C ASN A 78 -3.34 -3.97 1.33
N ASP A 79 -2.92 -4.60 2.42
CA ASP A 79 -3.22 -5.99 2.74
C ASP A 79 -4.11 -6.09 3.98
N VAL A 80 -5.00 -7.08 4.01
CA VAL A 80 -5.86 -7.38 5.15
C VAL A 80 -5.54 -8.78 5.67
N GLU A 81 -5.19 -8.87 6.95
CA GLU A 81 -4.88 -10.13 7.64
C GLU A 81 -5.87 -10.40 8.76
N TYR A 82 -6.36 -11.64 8.84
CA TYR A 82 -7.27 -12.06 9.91
C TYR A 82 -6.49 -12.52 11.13
N ASP A 83 -6.80 -11.94 12.30
CA ASP A 83 -6.29 -12.36 13.59
C ASP A 83 -7.29 -13.32 14.28
N PRO A 84 -6.95 -14.62 14.43
CA PRO A 84 -7.84 -15.61 15.02
C PRO A 84 -8.01 -15.46 16.55
N GLU A 85 -7.11 -14.78 17.25
CA GLU A 85 -7.22 -14.60 18.70
C GLU A 85 -8.27 -13.54 19.05
N THR A 86 -8.25 -12.44 18.32
CA THR A 86 -9.18 -11.31 18.54
C THR A 86 -10.40 -11.35 17.62
N GLY A 87 -10.36 -12.16 16.56
CA GLY A 87 -11.41 -12.21 15.53
C GLY A 87 -11.50 -10.96 14.65
N GLN A 88 -10.45 -10.13 14.67
CA GLN A 88 -10.40 -8.86 13.93
C GLN A 88 -9.63 -9.02 12.62
N TYR A 89 -9.95 -8.15 11.66
CA TYR A 89 -9.27 -8.00 10.39
C TYR A 89 -8.33 -6.80 10.48
N ILE A 90 -7.03 -7.05 10.42
CA ILE A 90 -5.98 -6.04 10.53
C ILE A 90 -5.54 -5.64 9.13
N MET A 91 -5.79 -4.38 8.77
CA MET A 91 -5.37 -3.80 7.51
C MET A 91 -4.04 -3.07 7.67
N ARG A 92 -3.10 -3.37 6.78
CA ARG A 92 -1.74 -2.81 6.73
C ARG A 92 -1.50 -2.15 5.38
N SER A 93 -0.68 -1.10 5.39
CA SER A 93 -0.23 -0.46 4.16
C SER A 93 1.29 -0.38 4.15
N SER A 94 1.88 -1.14 3.24
CA SER A 94 3.32 -1.30 3.13
C SER A 94 3.86 -0.67 1.85
N VAL A 95 5.10 -0.22 1.90
CA VAL A 95 5.84 0.24 0.71
C VAL A 95 6.76 -0.89 0.26
N GLY A 96 6.48 -1.44 -0.92
CA GLY A 96 7.28 -2.52 -1.52
C GLY A 96 7.37 -3.78 -0.66
N GLY A 97 6.42 -4.01 0.25
CA GLY A 97 6.41 -5.14 1.19
C GLY A 97 7.52 -5.11 2.24
N ALA A 98 8.29 -4.02 2.37
CA ALA A 98 9.45 -3.95 3.25
C ALA A 98 9.14 -3.34 4.62
N PHE A 99 8.30 -2.32 4.66
CA PHE A 99 7.90 -1.65 5.89
C PHE A 99 6.51 -1.01 5.74
N ASP A 100 5.79 -0.94 6.85
CA ASP A 100 4.52 -0.23 6.95
C ASP A 100 4.80 1.28 7.01
N TYR A 101 4.20 2.06 6.09
CA TYR A 101 4.40 3.51 6.05
C TYR A 101 3.36 4.29 6.86
N ARG A 102 2.33 3.62 7.35
CA ARG A 102 1.29 4.18 8.23
C ARG A 102 0.80 3.16 9.25
N PRO A 103 0.18 3.60 10.36
CA PRO A 103 -0.33 2.70 11.38
C PRO A 103 -1.38 1.73 10.84
N PRO A 104 -1.36 0.45 11.25
CA PRO A 104 -2.40 -0.49 10.88
C PRO A 104 -3.74 -0.10 11.52
N MET A 105 -4.84 -0.52 10.90
CA MET A 105 -6.19 -0.41 11.46
C MET A 105 -6.80 -1.79 11.63
N SER A 106 -7.54 -2.00 12.71
CA SER A 106 -8.32 -3.21 12.91
C SER A 106 -9.80 -2.95 12.61
N MET A 107 -10.46 -3.95 12.03
CA MET A 107 -11.87 -3.94 11.69
C MET A 107 -12.52 -5.21 12.25
N SER A 108 -13.76 -5.09 12.69
CA SER A 108 -14.62 -6.24 12.93
C SER A 108 -14.98 -6.94 11.61
N LEU A 109 -15.52 -8.16 11.71
CA LEU A 109 -16.02 -8.89 10.52
C LEU A 109 -17.06 -8.06 9.75
N GLU A 110 -17.99 -7.43 10.44
CA GLU A 110 -19.05 -6.65 9.79
C GLU A 110 -18.49 -5.42 9.08
N GLU A 111 -17.54 -4.70 9.71
CA GLU A 111 -16.85 -3.58 9.08
C GLU A 111 -16.04 -4.01 7.86
N TYR A 112 -15.34 -5.14 7.94
CA TYR A 112 -14.61 -5.69 6.81
C TYR A 112 -15.53 -6.05 5.63
N LEU A 113 -16.67 -6.69 5.91
CA LEU A 113 -17.65 -7.03 4.87
C LEU A 113 -18.24 -5.77 4.21
N ASN A 114 -18.53 -4.74 4.99
CA ASN A 114 -19.00 -3.47 4.45
C ASN A 114 -17.93 -2.79 3.59
N TYR A 115 -16.68 -2.78 4.06
CA TYR A 115 -15.54 -2.27 3.30
C TYR A 115 -15.35 -3.00 1.96
N ASP A 116 -15.38 -4.34 1.97
CA ASP A 116 -15.24 -5.17 0.77
C ASP A 116 -16.38 -4.91 -0.23
N MET A 117 -17.61 -4.80 0.27
CA MET A 117 -18.78 -4.48 -0.54
C MET A 117 -18.65 -3.09 -1.20
N GLU A 118 -18.25 -2.07 -0.46
CA GLU A 118 -18.04 -0.72 -0.99
C GLU A 118 -16.95 -0.70 -2.07
N ARG A 119 -15.82 -1.37 -1.82
CA ARG A 119 -14.72 -1.49 -2.79
C ARG A 119 -15.13 -2.26 -4.05
N SER A 120 -15.87 -3.35 -3.90
CA SER A 120 -16.39 -4.12 -5.02
C SER A 120 -17.32 -3.29 -5.92
N MET A 121 -18.21 -2.50 -5.31
CA MET A 121 -19.06 -1.57 -6.06
C MET A 121 -18.26 -0.49 -6.78
N GLU A 122 -17.29 0.13 -6.11
CA GLU A 122 -16.40 1.14 -6.72
C GLU A 122 -15.68 0.57 -7.95
N ASN A 123 -15.03 -0.59 -7.80
CA ASN A 123 -14.33 -1.27 -8.88
C ASN A 123 -15.27 -1.64 -10.03
N TYR A 124 -16.47 -2.15 -9.73
CA TYR A 124 -17.48 -2.48 -10.74
C TYR A 124 -17.84 -1.26 -11.61
N TRP A 125 -18.03 -0.08 -11.00
CA TRP A 125 -18.37 1.12 -11.76
C TRP A 125 -17.18 1.62 -12.60
N LEU A 126 -15.95 1.54 -12.07
CA LEU A 126 -14.73 1.86 -12.81
C LEU A 126 -14.59 0.96 -14.06
N ASP A 127 -14.71 -0.35 -13.87
CA ASP A 127 -14.67 -1.34 -14.96
C ASP A 127 -15.76 -1.09 -16.00
N ARG A 128 -16.98 -0.74 -15.55
CA ARG A 128 -18.10 -0.45 -16.45
C ARG A 128 -17.83 0.77 -17.33
N VAL A 129 -17.27 1.83 -16.76
CA VAL A 129 -16.90 3.06 -17.49
C VAL A 129 -15.78 2.78 -18.49
N GLU A 130 -14.77 2.00 -18.10
CA GLU A 130 -13.68 1.61 -18.99
C GLU A 130 -14.22 0.80 -20.19
N GLN A 131 -15.08 -0.19 -19.94
CA GLN A 131 -15.70 -1.00 -21.00
C GLN A 131 -16.56 -0.17 -21.97
N ASP A 132 -17.33 0.80 -21.45
CA ASP A 132 -18.12 1.70 -22.29
C ASP A 132 -17.21 2.61 -23.13
N SER A 133 -16.07 3.06 -22.57
CA SER A 133 -15.08 3.86 -23.29
C SER A 133 -14.37 3.08 -24.40
N GLU A 134 -13.99 1.82 -24.15
CA GLU A 134 -13.40 0.95 -25.17
C GLU A 134 -14.38 0.65 -26.30
N SER A 135 -15.65 0.44 -25.96
CA SER A 135 -16.72 0.19 -26.93
C SER A 135 -16.96 1.42 -27.81
N ALA A 136 -16.91 2.62 -27.22
CA ALA A 136 -16.93 3.88 -27.97
C ALA A 136 -15.69 4.02 -28.88
N GLN A 137 -14.50 3.65 -28.42
CA GLN A 137 -13.27 3.69 -29.20
C GLN A 137 -13.28 2.66 -30.36
N LYS A 138 -13.83 1.46 -30.17
CA LYS A 138 -14.05 0.46 -31.23
C LYS A 138 -15.01 0.96 -32.31
N SER A 139 -16.03 1.74 -31.95
CA SER A 139 -16.95 2.37 -32.91
C SER A 139 -16.28 3.46 -33.76
N LEU A 140 -15.15 4.00 -33.32
CA LEU A 140 -14.39 5.04 -34.03
C LEU A 140 -13.32 4.48 -34.99
N ILE A 141 -13.09 3.16 -35.06
CA ILE A 141 -12.14 2.57 -36.02
C ILE A 141 -12.82 2.51 -37.41
N PRO A 142 -12.40 3.34 -38.40
CA PRO A 142 -13.01 3.35 -39.71
C PRO A 142 -12.63 2.08 -40.51
N ALA A 143 -13.54 1.63 -41.38
CA ALA A 143 -13.32 0.47 -42.23
C ALA A 143 -12.06 0.63 -43.12
N ILE A 144 -11.18 -0.38 -43.10
CA ILE A 144 -9.95 -0.42 -43.90
C ILE A 144 -10.32 -0.65 -45.36
N LYS A 145 -10.01 0.32 -46.24
CA LYS A 145 -10.14 0.17 -47.70
C LYS A 145 -8.89 -0.48 -48.26
N VAL A 146 -8.95 -1.78 -48.58
CA VAL A 146 -7.85 -2.51 -49.21
C VAL A 146 -7.83 -2.18 -50.70
N LYS A 147 -6.91 -1.30 -51.11
CA LYS A 147 -6.72 -0.97 -52.53
C LYS A 147 -5.94 -2.07 -53.23
N GLY A 148 -6.63 -2.92 -53.97
CA GLY A 148 -6.01 -3.88 -54.88
C GLY A 148 -7.00 -4.42 -55.90
N GLU A 149 -6.74 -4.21 -57.19
CA GLU A 149 -7.56 -4.70 -58.32
C GLU A 149 -7.73 -6.24 -58.32
N ALA A 150 -6.83 -6.96 -57.63
CA ALA A 150 -6.93 -8.40 -57.45
C ALA A 150 -8.03 -8.80 -56.44
N PHE A 151 -8.29 -7.98 -55.42
CA PHE A 151 -9.27 -8.26 -54.36
C PHE A 151 -10.71 -7.90 -54.81
N ASP A 152 -10.88 -6.77 -55.52
CA ASP A 152 -12.17 -6.34 -56.10
C ASP A 152 -12.77 -7.38 -57.06
N ARG A 153 -11.93 -8.10 -57.81
CA ARG A 153 -12.35 -9.09 -58.82
C ARG A 153 -12.86 -10.41 -58.24
N ILE A 154 -12.45 -10.76 -57.01
CA ILE A 154 -12.88 -12.01 -56.35
C ILE A 154 -14.06 -11.75 -55.40
N PHE A 155 -14.17 -10.55 -54.81
CA PHE A 155 -15.14 -10.27 -53.73
C PHE A 155 -16.15 -9.14 -54.01
N GLY A 156 -16.08 -8.43 -55.15
CA GLY A 156 -17.17 -7.55 -55.59
C GLY A 156 -17.35 -6.24 -54.80
N GLY A 157 -16.30 -5.70 -54.19
CA GLY A 157 -16.29 -4.34 -53.65
C GLY A 157 -15.41 -4.12 -52.41
N ASN A 158 -14.78 -2.94 -52.36
CA ASN A 158 -13.77 -2.49 -51.37
C ASN A 158 -14.35 -2.04 -50.00
N THR A 159 -15.52 -2.53 -49.59
CA THR A 159 -16.12 -2.14 -48.31
C THR A 159 -16.75 -3.35 -47.63
N ILE A 160 -16.13 -3.81 -46.55
CA ILE A 160 -16.68 -4.85 -45.68
C ILE A 160 -17.45 -4.15 -44.56
N ASP A 161 -18.79 -4.25 -44.58
CA ASP A 161 -19.70 -3.75 -43.54
C ASP A 161 -20.27 -4.95 -42.78
N ILE A 162 -19.80 -5.16 -41.54
CA ILE A 162 -20.21 -6.28 -40.70
C ILE A 162 -21.36 -5.83 -39.81
N LYS A 163 -22.58 -6.27 -40.13
CA LYS A 163 -23.78 -6.06 -39.31
C LYS A 163 -24.23 -7.39 -38.71
N PRO A 164 -23.89 -7.70 -37.45
CA PRO A 164 -24.39 -8.91 -36.81
C PRO A 164 -25.92 -8.86 -36.75
N ARG A 165 -26.59 -9.93 -37.20
CA ARG A 165 -28.03 -10.10 -37.12
C ARG A 165 -28.34 -11.40 -36.39
N GLY A 166 -29.27 -11.33 -35.45
CA GLY A 166 -29.63 -12.45 -34.57
C GLY A 166 -29.51 -12.06 -33.10
N SER A 167 -30.15 -12.84 -32.23
CA SER A 167 -30.09 -12.67 -30.78
C SER A 167 -29.23 -13.77 -30.18
N ALA A 168 -28.34 -13.41 -29.25
CA ALA A 168 -27.67 -14.35 -28.37
C ALA A 168 -28.38 -14.29 -27.01
N GLU A 169 -28.82 -15.43 -26.49
CA GLU A 169 -29.38 -15.55 -25.15
C GLU A 169 -28.35 -16.22 -24.24
N VAL A 170 -28.02 -15.57 -23.13
CA VAL A 170 -27.10 -16.08 -22.12
C VAL A 170 -27.91 -16.34 -20.85
N ILE A 171 -28.00 -17.60 -20.43
CA ILE A 171 -28.76 -18.01 -19.25
C ILE A 171 -27.77 -18.29 -18.12
N PHE A 172 -27.83 -17.51 -17.05
CA PHE A 172 -27.11 -17.78 -15.81
C PHE A 172 -28.08 -18.41 -14.80
N GLY A 173 -27.72 -19.58 -14.26
CA GLY A 173 -28.50 -20.28 -13.26
C GLY A 173 -27.65 -20.64 -12.05
N VAL A 174 -28.11 -20.27 -10.85
CA VAL A 174 -27.50 -20.68 -9.58
C VAL A 174 -28.53 -21.51 -8.82
N ASN A 175 -28.20 -22.79 -8.56
CA ASN A 175 -29.04 -23.69 -7.77
C ASN A 175 -28.42 -23.86 -6.38
N ILE A 176 -29.10 -23.34 -5.36
CA ILE A 176 -28.71 -23.51 -3.95
C ILE A 176 -29.83 -24.29 -3.27
N SER A 177 -29.57 -25.56 -2.97
CA SER A 177 -30.43 -26.40 -2.14
C SER A 177 -29.83 -26.55 -0.74
N LYS A 178 -30.55 -26.10 0.29
CA LYS A 178 -30.23 -26.40 1.68
C LYS A 178 -31.29 -27.35 2.23
N THR A 179 -30.90 -28.58 2.54
CA THR A 179 -31.75 -29.56 3.21
C THR A 179 -31.37 -29.60 4.68
N GLU A 180 -32.28 -29.18 5.53
CA GLU A 180 -32.21 -29.37 6.97
C GLU A 180 -32.98 -30.66 7.27
N ASN A 181 -32.23 -31.75 7.46
CA ASN A 181 -32.81 -32.99 7.97
C ASN A 181 -32.89 -32.86 9.50
N PRO A 182 -34.04 -33.15 10.13
CA PRO A 182 -34.22 -33.02 11.57
C PRO A 182 -33.32 -33.96 12.36
#